data_AF-A0A5J5A3T7-F1
#
_entry.id   AF-A0A5J5A3T7-F1
#
_cell.length_a   1.000
_cell.length_b   1.000
_cell.length_c   1.000
_cell.angle_alpha   90.00
_cell.angle_beta   90.00
_cell.angle_gamma   90.00
#
_symmetry.space_group_name_H-M   'P 1'
#
loop_
_entity.id
_entity.type
_entity.pdbx_description
1 polymer ?
#
loop_
_entity_poly.entity_id
_entity_poly.type
_entity_poly.pdbx_seq_one_letter_code
_entity_poly.pdbx_strand_id
1 'polypeptide(L)'
;MDIFDSSLNLEETHFNDGFNEGYNDGLSSGKDEGRQVGLKHGFEIGEELGFYRGCIDVWKSATRVDPTCFSSRVQKTITQMDEWVRKYPILDPENESVTETMKSLRLKFRAVCATLNLKLEYNGYPKTSDAQEKAALINKFEDETYNRVGYTLVSKLAPKPSSDSRPLSSAVFAMVKAALEAIDLELHCGSHPQLGVVDHICFHPLSHTSLDQMAGIA
;
A
#
# COMPACT_ATOMS: atom_id res chain seq x y z
N MET A 1 38.46 6.49 44.27
CA MET A 1 37.32 6.24 43.37
C MET A 1 37.16 4.73 43.35
N ASP A 2 36.03 4.22 43.81
CA ASP A 2 35.79 2.77 43.89
C ASP A 2 35.63 2.22 42.47
N ILE A 3 36.41 1.19 42.12
CA ILE A 3 36.43 0.56 40.80
C ILE A 3 35.14 -0.23 40.54
N PHE A 4 34.40 -0.59 41.58
CA PHE A 4 33.18 -1.40 41.48
C PHE A 4 31.89 -0.57 41.45
N ASP A 5 31.93 0.74 41.71
CA ASP A 5 30.77 1.64 41.68
C ASP A 5 30.08 1.68 40.30
N SER A 6 30.87 1.63 39.21
CA SER A 6 30.33 1.57 37.85
C SER A 6 29.72 0.20 37.52
N SER A 7 30.11 -0.85 38.23
CA SER A 7 29.60 -2.21 38.03
C SER A 7 28.28 -2.45 38.77
N LEU A 8 28.02 -1.70 39.84
CA LEU A 8 26.78 -1.80 40.65
C LEU A 8 25.56 -1.16 39.96
N ASN A 9 25.76 -0.15 39.12
CA ASN A 9 24.69 0.56 38.40
C ASN A 9 24.56 0.13 36.93
N LEU A 10 25.29 -0.91 36.51
CA LEU A 10 25.38 -1.31 35.10
C LEU A 10 24.04 -1.80 34.54
N GLU A 11 23.26 -2.55 35.34
CA GLU A 11 21.93 -3.02 34.96
C GLU A 11 20.95 -1.86 34.75
N GLU A 12 20.89 -0.92 35.71
CA GLU A 12 20.03 0.25 35.63
C GLU A 12 20.42 1.18 34.47
N THR A 13 21.73 1.30 34.19
CA THR A 13 22.23 2.07 33.04
C THR A 13 21.77 1.45 31.73
N HIS A 14 21.98 0.15 31.52
CA HIS A 14 21.55 -0.52 30.29
C HIS A 14 20.03 -0.57 30.12
N PHE A 15 19.28 -0.69 31.22
CA PHE A 15 17.82 -0.58 31.18
C PHE A 15 17.38 0.80 30.70
N ASN A 16 17.94 1.87 31.28
CA ASN A 16 17.62 3.24 30.90
C ASN A 16 18.06 3.55 29.46
N ASP A 17 19.23 3.07 29.05
CA ASP A 17 19.73 3.23 27.68
C ASP A 17 18.79 2.53 26.68
N GLY A 18 18.43 1.27 26.93
CA GLY A 18 17.50 0.52 26.08
C GLY A 18 16.09 1.12 26.06
N PHE A 19 15.60 1.65 27.19
CA PHE A 19 14.33 2.38 27.23
C PHE A 19 14.39 3.67 26.41
N ASN A 20 15.46 4.46 26.56
CA ASN A 20 15.63 5.71 25.82
C ASN A 20 15.80 5.45 24.32
N GLU A 21 16.57 4.44 23.94
CA GLU A 21 16.72 4.00 22.55
C GLU A 21 15.36 3.58 21.97
N GLY A 22 14.66 2.66 22.63
CA GLY A 22 13.35 2.19 22.18
C GLY A 22 12.28 3.29 22.13
N TYR A 23 12.32 4.26 23.06
CA TYR A 23 11.43 5.40 23.06
C TYR A 23 11.70 6.35 21.88
N ASN A 24 12.97 6.67 21.62
CA ASN A 24 13.37 7.54 20.52
C ASN A 24 13.09 6.90 19.14
N ASP A 25 13.35 5.61 19.00
CA ASP A 25 13.04 4.82 17.81
C ASP A 25 11.53 4.74 17.59
N GLY A 26 10.76 4.44 18.65
CA GLY A 26 9.31 4.38 18.61
C GLY A 26 8.68 5.72 18.23
N LEU A 27 9.22 6.83 18.73
CA LEU A 27 8.76 8.17 18.37
C LEU A 27 9.01 8.49 16.89
N SER A 28 10.18 8.11 16.38
CA SER A 28 10.55 8.33 14.98
C SER A 28 9.74 7.45 14.03
N SER A 29 9.68 6.14 14.28
CA SER A 29 8.90 5.18 13.49
C SER A 29 7.42 5.51 13.51
N GLY A 30 6.86 5.83 14.68
CA GLY A 30 5.44 6.16 14.82
C GLY A 30 5.02 7.41 14.02
N LYS A 31 5.91 8.40 13.90
CA LYS A 31 5.66 9.59 13.07
C LYS A 31 5.61 9.25 11.59
N ASP A 32 6.55 8.42 11.11
CA ASP A 32 6.61 8.03 9.71
C ASP A 32 5.47 7.09 9.33
N GLU A 33 5.15 6.11 10.18
CA GLU A 33 4.00 5.22 10.04
C GLU A 33 2.70 6.03 10.00
N GLY A 34 2.49 6.93 10.95
CA GLY A 34 1.30 7.79 11.01
C GLY A 34 1.14 8.63 9.74
N ARG A 35 2.24 9.20 9.24
CA ARG A 35 2.25 9.95 7.97
C ARG A 35 1.89 9.07 6.78
N GLN A 36 2.48 7.88 6.67
CA GLN A 36 2.23 6.95 5.57
C GLN A 36 0.77 6.46 5.57
N VAL A 37 0.26 6.06 6.73
CA VAL A 37 -1.13 5.60 6.90
C VAL A 37 -2.10 6.73 6.57
N GLY A 38 -1.86 7.94 7.09
CA GLY A 38 -2.68 9.11 6.81
C GLY A 38 -2.71 9.47 5.33
N LEU A 39 -1.56 9.47 4.65
CA LEU A 39 -1.48 9.75 3.22
C LEU A 39 -2.24 8.72 2.39
N LYS A 40 -2.02 7.44 2.68
CA LYS A 40 -2.69 6.33 1.98
C LYS A 40 -4.20 6.41 2.17
N HIS A 41 -4.66 6.54 3.41
CA HIS A 41 -6.09 6.55 3.71
C HIS A 41 -6.78 7.81 3.15
N GLY A 42 -6.13 8.97 3.27
CA GLY A 42 -6.61 10.21 2.70
C GLY A 42 -6.75 10.15 1.18
N PHE A 43 -5.79 9.52 0.49
CA PHE A 43 -5.87 9.29 -0.95
C PHE A 43 -7.03 8.36 -1.32
N GLU A 44 -7.18 7.21 -0.64
CA GLU A 44 -8.28 6.25 -0.90
C GLU A 44 -9.66 6.90 -0.76
N ILE A 45 -9.86 7.74 0.27
CA ILE A 45 -11.11 8.47 0.48
C ILE A 45 -11.29 9.56 -0.59
N GLY A 46 -10.26 10.36 -0.84
CA GLY A 46 -10.31 11.45 -1.80
C GLY A 46 -10.59 10.99 -3.22
N GLU A 47 -9.99 9.88 -3.63
CA GLU A 47 -10.23 9.22 -4.92
C GLU A 47 -11.70 8.80 -5.05
N GLU A 48 -12.26 8.13 -4.05
CA GLU A 48 -13.65 7.67 -4.07
C GLU A 48 -14.64 8.85 -4.15
N LEU A 49 -14.40 9.89 -3.36
CA LEU A 49 -15.21 11.12 -3.40
C LEU A 49 -15.10 11.82 -4.75
N GLY A 50 -13.90 11.89 -5.33
CA GLY A 50 -13.66 12.46 -6.65
C GLY A 50 -14.39 11.70 -7.76
N PHE A 51 -14.39 10.37 -7.69
CA PHE A 51 -15.15 9.52 -8.60
C PHE A 51 -16.66 9.80 -8.53
N TYR A 52 -17.24 9.84 -7.32
CA TYR A 52 -18.65 10.18 -7.16
C TYR A 52 -18.96 11.58 -7.68
N ARG A 53 -18.08 12.55 -7.41
CA ARG A 53 -18.24 13.92 -7.90
C ARG A 53 -18.27 13.96 -9.43
N GLY A 54 -17.36 13.28 -10.11
CA GLY A 54 -17.34 13.19 -11.57
C GLY A 54 -18.64 12.61 -12.15
N CYS A 55 -19.15 11.51 -11.57
CA CYS A 55 -20.42 10.92 -11.99
C CYS A 55 -21.59 11.89 -11.82
N ILE A 56 -21.67 12.53 -10.65
CA ILE A 56 -22.71 13.52 -10.32
C ILE A 56 -22.67 14.69 -11.31
N ASP A 57 -21.49 15.22 -11.62
CA ASP A 57 -21.34 16.35 -12.54
C ASP A 57 -21.78 15.99 -13.96
N VAL A 58 -21.46 14.78 -14.43
CA VAL A 58 -21.95 14.24 -15.72
C VAL A 58 -23.48 14.10 -15.71
N TRP A 59 -24.08 13.48 -14.69
CA TRP A 59 -25.53 13.29 -14.62
C TRP A 59 -26.29 14.63 -14.47
N LYS A 60 -25.77 15.57 -13.69
CA LYS A 60 -26.35 16.92 -13.59
C LYS A 60 -26.24 17.66 -14.92
N SER A 61 -25.17 17.43 -15.69
CA SER A 61 -25.01 18.01 -17.02
C SER A 61 -26.01 17.43 -18.02
N ALA A 62 -26.23 16.11 -18.00
CA ALA A 62 -27.28 15.48 -18.81
C ALA A 62 -28.67 16.04 -18.48
N THR A 63 -29.01 16.18 -17.19
CA THR A 63 -30.29 16.78 -16.76
C THR A 63 -30.46 18.24 -17.23
N ARG A 64 -29.37 19.01 -17.37
CA ARG A 64 -29.46 20.39 -17.90
C ARG A 64 -29.76 20.41 -19.39
N VAL A 65 -29.26 19.43 -20.14
CA VAL A 65 -29.49 19.30 -21.59
C VAL A 65 -30.88 18.75 -21.87
N ASP A 66 -31.29 17.72 -21.13
CA ASP A 66 -32.62 17.13 -21.19
C ASP A 66 -33.16 16.91 -19.77
N PRO A 67 -34.05 17.80 -19.27
CA PRO A 67 -34.65 17.68 -17.95
C PRO A 67 -35.46 16.39 -17.72
N THR A 68 -35.83 15.68 -18.79
CA THR A 68 -36.62 14.44 -18.74
C THR A 68 -35.77 13.18 -18.83
N CYS A 69 -34.45 13.29 -19.01
CA CYS A 69 -33.56 12.15 -19.20
C CYS A 69 -33.55 11.19 -18.01
N PHE A 70 -33.84 11.69 -16.80
CA PHE A 70 -33.92 10.91 -15.57
C PHE A 70 -35.24 11.18 -14.84
N SER A 71 -35.75 10.16 -14.15
CA SER A 71 -36.92 10.32 -13.28
C SER A 71 -36.66 11.31 -12.14
N SER A 72 -37.71 11.95 -11.64
CA SER A 72 -37.63 12.88 -10.49
C SER A 72 -37.00 12.24 -9.26
N ARG A 73 -37.20 10.92 -9.06
CA ARG A 73 -36.58 10.14 -7.99
C ARG A 73 -35.06 10.07 -8.13
N VAL A 74 -34.55 9.83 -9.33
CA VAL A 74 -33.11 9.77 -9.61
C VAL A 74 -32.49 11.16 -9.45
N GLN A 75 -33.12 12.21 -9.99
CA GLN A 75 -32.63 13.59 -9.85
C GLN A 75 -32.53 14.02 -8.37
N LYS A 76 -33.51 13.67 -7.53
CA LYS A 76 -33.45 13.90 -6.08
C LYS A 76 -32.29 13.16 -5.42
N THR A 77 -32.05 11.91 -5.82
CA THR A 77 -30.96 11.09 -5.27
C THR A 77 -29.60 11.68 -5.64
N ILE A 78 -29.41 12.09 -6.90
CA ILE A 78 -28.19 12.75 -7.38
C ILE A 78 -27.92 14.05 -6.60
N THR A 79 -28.96 14.85 -6.37
CA THR A 79 -28.85 16.11 -5.61
C THR A 79 -28.43 15.85 -4.16
N GLN A 80 -29.00 14.84 -3.51
CA GLN A 80 -28.62 14.44 -2.16
C GLN A 80 -27.16 13.95 -2.10
N MET A 81 -26.71 13.18 -3.10
CA MET A 81 -25.32 12.75 -3.18
C MET A 81 -24.36 13.94 -3.36
N ASP A 82 -24.70 14.92 -4.21
CA ASP A 82 -23.88 16.14 -4.42
C ASP A 82 -23.70 16.91 -3.11
N GLU A 83 -24.77 17.05 -2.32
CA GLU A 83 -24.71 17.72 -1.02
C GLU A 83 -23.79 16.99 -0.03
N TRP A 84 -23.89 15.67 0.05
CA TRP A 84 -23.04 14.86 0.92
C TRP A 84 -21.57 14.87 0.52
N VAL A 85 -21.27 14.78 -0.78
CA VAL A 85 -19.88 14.88 -1.27
C VAL A 85 -19.29 16.25 -0.94
N ARG A 86 -20.06 17.35 -1.06
CA ARG A 86 -19.58 18.70 -0.72
C ARG A 86 -19.37 18.93 0.77
N LYS A 87 -20.21 18.33 1.61
CA LYS A 87 -20.16 18.49 3.07
C LYS A 87 -19.31 17.43 3.76
N TYR A 88 -18.64 16.57 3.00
CA TYR A 88 -17.82 15.51 3.56
C TYR A 88 -16.68 16.12 4.41
N PRO A 89 -16.51 15.71 5.69
CA PRO A 89 -15.56 16.33 6.60
C PRO A 89 -14.13 15.82 6.35
N ILE A 90 -13.52 16.26 5.24
CA ILE A 90 -12.17 15.81 4.81
C ILE A 90 -11.07 16.23 5.82
N LEU A 91 -11.29 17.33 6.55
CA LEU A 91 -10.34 17.88 7.52
C LEU A 91 -10.52 17.32 8.95
N ASP A 92 -11.55 16.51 9.17
CA ASP A 92 -11.89 15.92 10.47
C ASP A 92 -12.11 14.41 10.30
N PRO A 93 -11.03 13.64 10.08
CA PRO A 93 -11.12 12.21 9.77
C PRO A 93 -11.61 11.35 10.96
N GLU A 94 -11.51 11.88 12.19
CA GLU A 94 -11.99 11.21 13.41
C GLU A 94 -13.50 11.38 13.61
N ASN A 95 -14.15 12.19 12.77
CA ASN A 95 -15.57 12.41 12.84
C ASN A 95 -16.34 11.10 12.60
N GLU A 96 -17.12 10.69 13.60
CA GLU A 96 -17.87 9.44 13.58
C GLU A 96 -18.80 9.32 12.35
N SER A 97 -19.26 10.46 11.81
CA SER A 97 -20.15 10.51 10.65
C SER A 97 -19.47 10.20 9.31
N VAL A 98 -18.13 10.26 9.21
CA VAL A 98 -17.34 10.00 7.97
C VAL A 98 -17.65 8.62 7.41
N THR A 99 -17.65 7.62 8.28
CA THR A 99 -17.82 6.21 7.91
C THR A 99 -19.24 5.94 7.41
N GLU A 100 -20.24 6.48 8.09
CA GLU A 100 -21.65 6.31 7.74
C GLU A 100 -22.02 7.10 6.47
N THR A 101 -21.48 8.30 6.31
CA THR A 101 -21.66 9.12 5.10
C THR A 101 -21.11 8.39 3.88
N MET A 102 -19.92 7.79 3.98
CA MET A 102 -19.33 7.04 2.87
C MET A 102 -20.13 5.78 2.53
N LYS A 103 -20.60 5.01 3.53
CA LYS A 103 -21.50 3.87 3.30
C LYS A 103 -22.79 4.31 2.58
N SER A 104 -23.36 5.42 3.01
CA SER A 104 -24.57 6.00 2.41
C SER A 104 -24.34 6.47 0.98
N LEU A 105 -23.19 7.06 0.67
CA LEU A 105 -22.78 7.43 -0.70
C LEU A 105 -22.67 6.20 -1.60
N ARG A 106 -21.95 5.16 -1.16
CA ARG A 106 -21.80 3.88 -1.88
C ARG A 106 -23.15 3.26 -2.21
N LEU A 107 -24.05 3.22 -1.22
CA LEU A 107 -25.38 2.63 -1.39
C LEU A 107 -26.22 3.40 -2.42
N LYS A 108 -26.25 4.73 -2.33
CA LYS A 108 -27.00 5.58 -3.28
C LYS A 108 -26.42 5.52 -4.68
N PHE A 109 -25.10 5.52 -4.81
CA PHE A 109 -24.43 5.38 -6.10
C PHE A 109 -24.86 4.09 -6.81
N ARG A 110 -24.81 2.94 -6.12
CA ARG A 110 -25.25 1.66 -6.67
C ARG A 110 -26.72 1.68 -7.06
N ALA A 111 -27.58 2.29 -6.24
CA ALA A 111 -29.01 2.43 -6.53
C ALA A 111 -29.26 3.27 -7.80
N VAL A 112 -28.51 4.37 -7.99
CA VAL A 112 -28.59 5.18 -9.21
C VAL A 112 -28.13 4.38 -10.43
N CYS A 113 -26.98 3.69 -10.35
CA CYS A 113 -26.47 2.88 -11.46
C CYS A 113 -27.44 1.78 -11.87
N ALA A 114 -28.02 1.07 -10.90
CA ALA A 114 -29.04 0.05 -11.15
C ALA A 114 -30.30 0.63 -11.81
N THR A 115 -30.77 1.80 -11.34
CA THR A 115 -31.95 2.46 -11.90
C THR A 115 -31.71 2.94 -13.33
N LEU A 116 -30.49 3.37 -13.65
CA LEU A 116 -30.09 3.86 -14.97
C LEU A 116 -29.56 2.75 -15.88
N ASN A 117 -29.53 1.49 -15.41
CA ASN A 117 -28.94 0.35 -16.11
C ASN A 117 -27.48 0.60 -16.57
N LEU A 118 -26.71 1.33 -15.75
CA LEU A 118 -25.30 1.62 -16.00
C LEU A 118 -24.42 0.54 -15.40
N LYS A 119 -23.47 0.03 -16.18
CA LYS A 119 -22.37 -0.81 -15.70
C LYS A 119 -21.20 0.05 -15.23
N LEU A 120 -21.47 0.94 -14.27
CA LEU A 120 -20.46 1.80 -13.67
C LEU A 120 -20.13 1.26 -12.28
N GLU A 121 -18.85 0.98 -12.04
CA GLU A 121 -18.37 0.46 -10.76
C GLU A 121 -17.20 1.31 -10.29
N TYR A 122 -17.16 1.59 -8.98
CA TYR A 122 -15.97 2.13 -8.35
C TYR A 122 -15.06 0.96 -7.96
N ASN A 123 -14.02 0.74 -8.73
CA ASN A 123 -13.06 -0.35 -8.50
C ASN A 123 -11.93 0.06 -7.54
N GLY A 124 -11.92 1.33 -7.09
CA GLY A 124 -10.80 1.94 -6.40
C GLY A 124 -9.57 2.08 -7.28
N TYR A 125 -8.52 2.67 -6.74
CA TYR A 125 -7.19 2.54 -7.32
C TYR A 125 -6.90 1.06 -7.51
N PRO A 126 -6.35 0.61 -8.66
CA PRO A 126 -5.95 -0.77 -8.84
C PRO A 126 -4.99 -1.16 -7.72
N LYS A 127 -5.55 -1.82 -6.71
CA LYS A 127 -4.77 -2.59 -5.76
C LYS A 127 -4.09 -3.63 -6.62
N THR A 128 -2.83 -3.91 -6.36
CA THR A 128 -2.02 -4.94 -7.02
C THR A 128 -2.68 -6.34 -7.05
N SER A 129 -3.88 -6.51 -6.47
CA SER A 129 -4.77 -7.66 -6.57
C SER A 129 -5.46 -7.86 -7.93
N ASP A 130 -5.57 -6.84 -8.78
CA ASP A 130 -6.12 -7.01 -10.14
C ASP A 130 -5.03 -7.28 -11.19
N ALA A 131 -3.77 -7.31 -10.77
CA ALA A 131 -2.71 -7.91 -11.54
C ALA A 131 -2.83 -9.43 -11.43
N GLN A 132 -3.14 -10.09 -12.56
CA GLN A 132 -2.63 -11.40 -12.97
C GLN A 132 -1.61 -11.97 -11.99
N GLU A 133 -1.76 -13.21 -11.48
CA GLU A 133 -0.83 -13.87 -10.54
C GLU A 133 0.65 -13.57 -10.87
N LYS A 134 1.19 -12.50 -10.30
CA LYS A 134 2.48 -11.91 -10.65
C LYS A 134 3.16 -11.47 -9.35
N ALA A 135 4.47 -11.58 -9.34
CA ALA A 135 5.26 -10.97 -8.27
C ALA A 135 5.12 -9.45 -8.36
N ALA A 136 4.77 -8.82 -7.24
CA ALA A 136 4.69 -7.38 -7.08
C ALA A 136 5.95 -6.89 -6.37
N LEU A 137 6.60 -5.86 -6.90
CA LEU A 137 7.63 -5.11 -6.20
C LEU A 137 6.94 -4.17 -5.20
N ILE A 138 7.14 -4.41 -3.90
CA ILE A 138 6.50 -3.63 -2.83
C ILE A 138 7.44 -2.62 -2.18
N ASN A 139 8.75 -2.80 -2.32
CA ASN A 139 9.75 -1.88 -1.79
C ASN A 139 11.02 -1.87 -2.64
N LYS A 140 11.64 -0.69 -2.75
CA LYS A 140 12.99 -0.46 -3.26
C LYS A 140 13.70 0.40 -2.23
N PHE A 141 14.79 -0.10 -1.68
CA PHE A 141 15.62 0.59 -0.72
C PHE A 141 17.00 0.84 -1.34
N GLU A 142 17.35 2.11 -1.52
CA GLU A 142 18.66 2.50 -2.06
C GLU A 142 19.56 2.93 -0.90
N ASP A 143 20.76 2.38 -0.86
CA ASP A 143 21.79 2.70 0.11
C ASP A 143 22.99 3.30 -0.62
N GLU A 144 23.09 4.64 -0.60
CA GLU A 144 24.18 5.36 -1.25
C GLU A 144 25.54 5.08 -0.58
N THR A 145 25.55 4.87 0.75
CA THR A 145 26.78 4.66 1.53
C THR A 145 27.43 3.33 1.16
N TYR A 146 26.60 2.30 0.99
CA TYR A 146 27.05 0.97 0.59
C TYR A 146 27.01 0.75 -0.92
N ASN A 147 26.48 1.71 -1.68
CA ASN A 147 26.22 1.64 -3.12
C ASN A 147 25.47 0.35 -3.49
N ARG A 148 24.31 0.16 -2.84
CA ARG A 148 23.46 -1.03 -2.95
C ARG A 148 22.02 -0.65 -3.13
N VAL A 149 21.26 -1.57 -3.71
CA VAL A 149 19.80 -1.47 -3.76
C VAL A 149 19.18 -2.79 -3.31
N GLY A 150 18.35 -2.73 -2.28
CA GLY A 150 17.48 -3.80 -1.85
C GLY A 150 16.12 -3.72 -2.53
N TYR A 151 15.61 -4.85 -3.00
CA TYR A 151 14.27 -4.95 -3.56
C TYR A 151 13.44 -5.96 -2.76
N THR A 152 12.21 -5.61 -2.43
CA THR A 152 11.27 -6.52 -1.76
C THR A 152 10.14 -6.85 -2.71
N LEU A 153 10.01 -8.14 -3.05
CA LEU A 153 8.94 -8.66 -3.89
C LEU A 153 7.99 -9.54 -3.08
N VAL A 154 6.71 -9.50 -3.42
CA VAL A 154 5.68 -10.37 -2.85
C VAL A 154 4.91 -11.04 -3.98
N SER A 155 4.62 -12.32 -3.82
CA SER A 155 3.75 -13.06 -4.73
C SER A 155 2.83 -13.95 -3.92
N LYS A 156 1.62 -14.19 -4.44
CA LYS A 156 0.76 -15.25 -3.94
C LYS A 156 1.35 -16.60 -4.34
N LEU A 157 1.31 -17.58 -3.43
CA LEU A 157 1.65 -18.96 -3.73
C LEU A 157 0.38 -19.78 -3.89
N ALA A 158 0.26 -20.52 -4.99
CA ALA A 158 -0.88 -21.41 -5.20
C ALA A 158 -0.81 -22.62 -4.23
N PRO A 159 -1.94 -23.11 -3.68
CA PRO A 159 -1.96 -24.24 -2.74
C PRO A 159 -1.42 -25.55 -3.31
N LYS A 160 -1.44 -25.70 -4.64
CA LYS A 160 -0.82 -26.78 -5.40
C LYS A 160 0.02 -26.14 -6.50
N PRO A 161 1.36 -26.11 -6.38
CA PRO A 161 2.18 -25.62 -7.46
C PRO A 161 2.03 -26.59 -8.64
N SER A 162 1.34 -26.17 -9.71
CA SER A 162 1.60 -26.77 -11.02
C SER A 162 3.01 -26.36 -11.42
N SER A 163 3.72 -27.26 -12.11
CA SER A 163 5.14 -27.11 -12.45
C SER A 163 5.47 -25.85 -13.27
N ASP A 164 4.48 -25.20 -13.88
CA ASP A 164 4.71 -24.35 -15.04
C ASP A 164 4.59 -22.83 -14.79
N SER A 165 4.18 -22.39 -13.59
CA SER A 165 4.17 -20.95 -13.29
C SER A 165 4.50 -20.67 -11.83
N ARG A 166 5.74 -20.21 -11.60
CA ARG A 166 6.17 -19.59 -10.33
C ARG A 166 6.49 -18.12 -10.59
N PRO A 167 5.51 -17.22 -10.45
CA PRO A 167 5.70 -15.81 -10.80
C PRO A 167 6.82 -15.13 -10.01
N LEU A 168 7.02 -15.54 -8.74
CA LEU A 168 8.10 -15.04 -7.90
C LEU A 168 9.48 -15.45 -8.41
N SER A 169 9.72 -16.74 -8.63
CA SER A 169 11.00 -17.23 -9.15
C SER A 169 11.32 -16.60 -10.51
N SER A 170 10.33 -16.54 -11.41
CA SER A 170 10.51 -15.92 -12.74
C SER A 170 10.92 -14.44 -12.64
N ALA A 171 10.26 -13.66 -11.78
CA ALA A 171 10.61 -12.26 -11.56
C ALA A 171 12.02 -12.11 -10.97
N VAL A 172 12.37 -12.92 -9.97
CA VAL A 172 13.72 -12.92 -9.36
C VAL A 172 14.78 -13.26 -10.41
N PHE A 173 14.59 -14.32 -11.21
CA PHE A 173 15.55 -14.67 -12.27
C PHE A 173 15.70 -13.56 -13.32
N ALA A 174 14.59 -12.92 -13.73
CA ALA A 174 14.63 -11.80 -14.67
C ALA A 174 15.40 -10.60 -14.10
N MET A 175 15.20 -10.29 -12.81
CA MET A 175 15.94 -9.22 -12.12
C MET A 175 17.43 -9.53 -12.00
N VAL A 176 17.79 -10.75 -11.59
CA VAL A 176 19.19 -11.19 -11.49
C VAL A 176 19.87 -11.12 -12.86
N LYS A 177 19.19 -11.60 -13.91
CA LYS A 177 19.70 -11.51 -15.28
C LYS A 177 19.94 -10.06 -15.70
N ALA A 178 18.96 -9.19 -15.50
CA ALA A 178 19.09 -7.77 -15.84
C ALA A 178 20.23 -7.10 -15.05
N ALA A 179 20.40 -7.45 -13.77
CA ALA A 179 21.48 -6.93 -12.94
C ALA A 179 22.85 -7.37 -13.48
N LEU A 180 23.02 -8.66 -13.80
CA LEU A 180 24.27 -9.20 -14.36
C LEU A 180 24.61 -8.61 -15.74
N GLU A 181 23.60 -8.25 -16.54
CA GLU A 181 23.80 -7.60 -17.84
C GLU A 181 24.14 -6.11 -17.71
N ALA A 182 23.69 -5.45 -16.64
CA ALA A 182 23.80 -4.00 -16.49
C ALA A 182 24.92 -3.54 -15.55
N ILE A 183 25.37 -4.39 -14.63
CA ILE A 183 26.30 -4.01 -13.57
C ILE A 183 27.67 -4.64 -13.85
N ASP A 184 28.65 -3.77 -14.04
CA ASP A 184 30.06 -4.13 -14.05
C ASP A 184 30.63 -4.03 -12.64
N LEU A 185 31.00 -5.18 -12.05
CA LEU A 185 31.58 -5.23 -10.71
C LEU A 185 32.98 -4.62 -10.65
N GLU A 186 33.72 -4.58 -11.76
CA GLU A 186 35.07 -3.98 -11.76
C GLU A 186 35.01 -2.46 -11.57
N LEU A 187 33.88 -1.84 -11.92
CA LEU A 187 33.61 -0.42 -11.77
C LEU A 187 32.81 -0.10 -10.50
N HIS A 188 32.40 -1.12 -9.73
CA HIS A 188 31.64 -0.91 -8.50
C HIS A 188 32.55 -0.39 -7.38
N CYS A 189 32.05 0.60 -6.63
CA CYS A 189 32.70 1.10 -5.43
C CYS A 189 31.65 1.34 -4.35
N GLY A 190 31.82 0.72 -3.18
CA GLY A 190 30.94 0.86 -2.02
C GLY A 190 31.64 0.38 -0.75
N SER A 191 31.19 0.84 0.42
CA SER A 191 31.88 0.58 1.69
C SER A 191 31.54 -0.76 2.37
N HIS A 192 30.59 -1.52 1.81
CA HIS A 192 30.15 -2.81 2.36
C HIS A 192 30.76 -4.00 1.57
N PRO A 193 31.29 -5.05 2.24
CA PRO A 193 31.81 -6.25 1.58
C PRO A 193 30.80 -6.94 0.64
N GLN A 194 31.17 -7.18 -0.61
CA GLN A 194 30.34 -7.78 -1.66
C GLN A 194 30.99 -9.04 -2.21
N LEU A 195 30.16 -10.03 -2.57
CA LEU A 195 30.58 -11.26 -3.22
C LEU A 195 30.18 -11.30 -4.70
N GLY A 196 29.20 -10.49 -5.14
CA GLY A 196 28.82 -10.40 -6.54
C GLY A 196 27.79 -9.30 -6.83
N VAL A 197 27.29 -9.27 -8.07
CA VAL A 197 26.26 -8.31 -8.54
C VAL A 197 24.98 -8.44 -7.72
N VAL A 198 24.67 -9.65 -7.28
CA VAL A 198 23.58 -9.96 -6.36
C VAL A 198 24.15 -10.79 -5.21
N ASP A 199 24.26 -10.19 -4.03
CA ASP A 199 24.86 -10.83 -2.86
C ASP A 199 23.95 -11.84 -2.16
N HIS A 200 22.66 -11.49 -2.00
CA HIS A 200 21.73 -12.26 -1.18
C HIS A 200 20.32 -12.20 -1.73
N ILE A 201 19.67 -13.36 -1.76
CA ILE A 201 18.25 -13.51 -2.09
C ILE A 201 17.63 -14.33 -0.95
N CYS A 202 16.76 -13.71 -0.17
CA CYS A 202 16.02 -14.39 0.90
C CYS A 202 14.54 -14.48 0.57
N PHE A 203 13.97 -15.63 0.90
CA PHE A 203 12.55 -15.89 0.84
C PHE A 203 12.01 -16.00 2.27
N HIS A 204 10.93 -15.29 2.57
CA HIS A 204 10.28 -15.30 3.89
C HIS A 204 8.82 -15.75 3.75
N PRO A 205 8.39 -16.83 4.43
CA PRO A 205 7.03 -17.32 4.29
C PRO A 205 6.07 -16.35 4.96
N LEU A 206 5.00 -16.00 4.25
CA LEU A 206 3.98 -15.09 4.76
C LEU A 206 2.67 -15.85 4.97
N SER A 207 1.94 -15.47 6.02
CA SER A 207 0.63 -16.01 6.37
C SER A 207 0.67 -17.55 6.53
N HIS A 208 -0.14 -18.29 5.75
CA HIS A 208 -0.29 -19.74 5.87
C HIS A 208 0.70 -20.54 5.03
N THR A 209 1.72 -19.90 4.45
CA THR A 209 2.74 -20.58 3.65
C THR A 209 3.73 -21.31 4.55
N SER A 210 4.00 -22.60 4.31
CA SER A 210 4.99 -23.34 5.08
C SER A 210 6.44 -23.08 4.62
N LEU A 211 7.41 -23.33 5.49
CA LEU A 211 8.83 -23.30 5.13
C LEU A 211 9.16 -24.30 4.01
N ASP A 212 8.55 -25.48 4.00
CA ASP A 212 8.78 -26.48 2.94
C ASP A 212 8.28 -26.00 1.58
N GLN A 213 7.12 -25.34 1.55
CA GLN A 213 6.57 -24.74 0.34
C GLN A 213 7.49 -23.64 -0.19
N MET A 214 8.13 -22.89 0.71
CA MET A 214 9.08 -21.85 0.37
C MET A 214 10.43 -22.38 -0.09
N ALA A 215 10.95 -23.42 0.56
CA ALA A 215 12.21 -24.07 0.18
C ALA A 215 12.16 -24.61 -1.26
N GLY A 216 10.97 -25.02 -1.73
CA GLY A 216 10.79 -25.41 -3.12
C GLY A 216 10.90 -24.27 -4.14
N ILE A 217 10.88 -23.01 -3.71
CA ILE A 217 10.93 -21.80 -4.56
C ILE A 217 12.36 -21.22 -4.64
N ALA A 218 13.13 -21.36 -3.55
CA ALA A 218 14.52 -20.94 -3.43
C ALA A 218 15.47 -21.83 -4.24
#